data_AF-A0A7C6GD89-F1
#
_entry.id   AF-A0A7C6GD89-F1
#
_cell.length_a   1.000
_cell.length_b   1.000
_cell.length_c   1.000
_cell.angle_alpha   90.00
_cell.angle_beta   90.00
_cell.angle_gamma   90.00
#
_symmetry.space_group_name_H-M   'P 1'
#
loop_
_entity.id
_entity.type
_entity.pdbx_description
1 polymer ?
#
loop_
_entity_poly.entity_id
_entity_poly.type
_entity_poly.pdbx_seq_one_letter_code
_entity_poly.pdbx_strand_id
1 'polypeptide(L)'
;MRTFLPVMASELCGDLPDRELVVPEPAGPSNDDREWADYEATARASLISLELTRDTEGSVLRRIVLALDGQAIDWDHVEAILVDSSEAEPAARRAYEAETQEEADEALDELLEFPLLWYDIAERSDLCKELGVS
;
A
#
# COMPACT_ATOMS: atom_id res chain seq x y z
N MET A 1 -14.89 10.73 -0.51
CA MET A 1 -13.63 11.14 -1.21
C MET A 1 -12.60 10.19 -0.70
N ARG A 2 -11.89 9.49 -1.58
CA ARG A 2 -10.99 8.44 -1.14
C ARG A 2 -9.78 9.02 -0.43
N THR A 3 -9.37 8.34 0.63
CA THR A 3 -8.05 8.52 1.23
C THR A 3 -7.37 7.16 1.33
N PHE A 4 -6.05 7.18 1.54
CA PHE A 4 -5.25 5.97 1.46
C PHE A 4 -4.46 5.76 2.74
N LEU A 5 -4.67 4.61 3.39
CA LEU A 5 -3.95 4.22 4.59
C LEU A 5 -2.86 3.21 4.23
N PRO A 6 -1.57 3.58 4.35
CA PRO A 6 -0.48 2.61 4.24
C PRO A 6 -0.47 1.70 5.45
N VAL A 7 -0.45 0.38 5.23
CA VAL A 7 -0.45 -0.63 6.30
C VAL A 7 0.57 -1.72 6.04
N MET A 8 0.88 -2.51 7.08
CA MET A 8 1.63 -3.77 6.99
C MET A 8 0.68 -4.98 6.94
N ALA A 9 1.22 -6.15 6.57
CA ALA A 9 0.42 -7.39 6.52
C ALA A 9 -0.19 -7.77 7.89
N SER A 10 0.54 -7.53 8.98
CA SER A 10 0.06 -7.76 10.34
C SER A 10 -1.13 -6.86 10.71
N GLU A 11 -1.13 -5.61 10.23
CA GLU A 11 -2.20 -4.63 10.46
C GLU A 11 -3.43 -4.93 9.60
N LEU A 12 -3.24 -5.39 8.35
CA LEU A 12 -4.32 -5.84 7.46
C LEU A 12 -5.18 -6.93 8.12
N CYS A 13 -4.53 -7.82 8.87
CA CYS A 13 -5.14 -9.00 9.48
C CYS A 13 -5.51 -8.80 10.96
N GLY A 14 -5.22 -7.62 11.51
CA GLY A 14 -5.49 -7.24 12.89
C GLY A 14 -6.31 -5.95 12.99
N ASP A 15 -5.93 -5.13 13.96
CA ASP A 15 -6.49 -3.81 14.18
C ASP A 15 -5.81 -2.79 13.26
N LEU A 16 -6.61 -1.89 12.68
CA LEU A 16 -6.07 -0.80 11.85
C LEU A 16 -5.27 0.18 12.72
N PRO A 17 -4.13 0.67 12.22
CA PRO A 17 -3.31 1.63 12.94
C PRO A 17 -3.94 3.02 12.93
N ASP A 18 -3.79 3.76 14.01
CA ASP A 18 -4.02 5.22 14.01
C ASP A 18 -2.81 5.89 13.33
N ARG A 19 -2.90 6.06 12.01
CA ARG A 19 -1.82 6.58 11.16
C ARG A 19 -2.36 7.65 10.21
N GLU A 20 -1.49 8.58 9.85
CA GLU A 20 -1.81 9.63 8.89
C GLU A 20 -2.25 9.03 7.54
N LEU A 21 -3.37 9.55 7.03
CA LEU A 21 -3.93 9.18 5.74
C LEU A 21 -3.28 9.99 4.63
N VAL A 22 -2.98 9.34 3.51
CA VAL A 22 -2.60 10.03 2.29
C VAL A 22 -3.86 10.54 1.59
N VAL A 23 -3.98 11.85 1.50
CA VAL A 23 -5.13 12.52 0.87
C VAL A 23 -4.77 12.91 -0.58
N PRO A 24 -5.62 12.56 -1.57
CA PRO A 24 -5.50 13.04 -2.94
C PRO A 24 -5.60 14.56 -3.05
N GLU A 25 -4.77 15.16 -3.88
CA GLU A 25 -4.73 16.61 -4.13
C GLU A 25 -4.99 16.90 -5.62
N PRO A 26 -6.26 16.87 -6.07
CA PRO A 26 -6.57 17.05 -7.48
C PRO A 26 -6.25 18.48 -7.95
N ALA A 27 -5.60 18.57 -9.12
CA ALA A 27 -5.25 19.86 -9.73
C ALA A 27 -6.48 20.66 -10.18
N GLY A 28 -7.63 20.01 -10.35
CA GLY A 28 -8.87 20.60 -10.80
C GLY A 28 -10.10 19.75 -10.43
N PRO A 29 -11.31 20.22 -10.78
CA PRO A 29 -12.55 19.56 -10.39
C PRO A 29 -12.97 18.43 -11.34
N SER A 30 -12.21 18.15 -12.41
CA SER A 30 -12.61 17.15 -13.40
C SER A 30 -12.48 15.72 -12.84
N ASN A 31 -13.12 14.75 -13.49
CA ASN A 31 -12.97 13.36 -13.07
C ASN A 31 -11.53 12.87 -13.30
N ASP A 32 -10.94 13.21 -14.44
CA ASP A 32 -9.56 12.84 -14.79
C ASP A 32 -8.55 13.41 -13.77
N ASP A 33 -8.73 14.66 -13.32
CA ASP A 33 -7.88 15.25 -12.27
C ASP A 33 -7.97 14.48 -10.94
N ARG A 34 -9.16 13.94 -10.62
CA ARG A 34 -9.40 13.18 -9.39
C ARG A 34 -8.82 11.77 -9.49
N GLU A 35 -9.00 11.10 -10.63
CA GLU A 35 -8.42 9.78 -10.88
C GLU A 35 -6.88 9.84 -10.86
N TRP A 36 -6.30 10.89 -11.45
CA TRP A 36 -4.86 11.13 -11.38
C TRP A 36 -4.38 11.34 -9.94
N ALA A 37 -5.09 12.18 -9.17
CA ALA A 37 -4.74 12.41 -7.78
C ALA A 37 -4.87 11.16 -6.89
N ASP A 38 -5.87 10.31 -7.15
CA ASP A 38 -6.03 9.01 -6.48
C ASP A 38 -4.84 8.08 -6.80
N TYR A 39 -4.39 8.06 -8.07
CA TYR A 39 -3.22 7.31 -8.49
C TYR A 39 -1.94 7.79 -7.80
N GLU A 40 -1.68 9.11 -7.79
CA GLU A 40 -0.53 9.69 -7.10
C GLU A 40 -0.56 9.43 -5.60
N ALA A 41 -1.73 9.55 -4.96
CA ALA A 41 -1.90 9.26 -3.54
C ALA A 41 -1.66 7.77 -3.23
N THR A 42 -2.14 6.87 -4.08
CA THR A 42 -1.87 5.43 -3.97
C THR A 42 -0.37 5.13 -4.10
N ALA A 43 0.31 5.74 -5.07
CA ALA A 43 1.75 5.56 -5.24
C ALA A 43 2.52 6.03 -4.00
N ARG A 44 2.22 7.23 -3.47
CA ARG A 44 2.81 7.75 -2.23
C ARG A 44 2.54 6.83 -1.03
N ALA A 45 1.29 6.39 -0.84
CA ALA A 45 0.94 5.46 0.24
C ALA A 45 1.68 4.12 0.11
N SER A 46 1.87 3.62 -1.11
CA SER A 46 2.59 2.36 -1.34
C SER A 46 4.05 2.45 -0.91
N LEU A 47 4.71 3.60 -1.12
CA LEU A 47 6.09 3.84 -0.67
C LEU A 47 6.16 3.92 0.86
N ILE A 48 5.20 4.59 1.51
CA ILE A 48 5.12 4.64 2.97
C ILE A 48 4.91 3.23 3.56
N SER A 49 4.07 2.40 2.94
CA SER A 49 3.86 1.00 3.34
C SER A 49 5.16 0.18 3.25
N LEU A 50 5.96 0.41 2.20
CA LEU A 50 7.28 -0.22 2.07
C LEU A 50 8.22 0.22 3.19
N GLU A 51 8.28 1.53 3.50
CA GLU A 51 9.11 2.07 4.59
C GLU A 51 8.75 1.44 5.94
N LEU A 52 7.45 1.35 6.27
CA LEU A 52 6.97 0.69 7.50
C LEU A 52 7.40 -0.78 7.59
N THR A 53 7.37 -1.47 6.45
CA THR A 53 7.78 -2.86 6.34
C THR A 53 9.29 -3.00 6.56
N ARG A 54 10.10 -2.04 6.09
CA ARG A 54 11.56 -2.00 6.31
C ARG A 54 11.94 -1.91 7.77
N ASP A 55 11.19 -1.13 8.55
CA ASP A 55 11.44 -0.90 9.97
C ASP A 55 10.97 -2.04 10.89
N THR A 56 10.32 -3.07 10.33
CA THR A 56 9.73 -4.18 11.09
C THR A 56 10.36 -5.51 10.70
N GLU A 57 11.13 -6.12 11.60
CA GLU A 57 11.74 -7.44 11.38
C GLU A 57 10.68 -8.54 11.13
N GLY A 58 10.92 -9.38 10.14
CA GLY A 58 10.04 -10.52 9.81
C GLY A 58 8.72 -10.14 9.14
N SER A 59 8.57 -8.88 8.71
CA SER A 59 7.44 -8.40 7.95
C SER A 59 7.37 -9.05 6.56
N VAL A 60 6.15 -9.15 6.01
CA VAL A 60 5.94 -9.57 4.62
C VAL A 60 6.34 -8.41 3.72
N LEU A 61 7.29 -8.64 2.81
CA LEU A 61 7.84 -7.62 1.91
C LEU A 61 6.90 -7.35 0.72
N ARG A 62 5.74 -6.77 1.01
CA ARG A 62 4.74 -6.33 0.03
C ARG A 62 4.16 -4.99 0.45
N ARG A 63 3.96 -4.09 -0.51
CA ARG A 63 3.22 -2.84 -0.29
C ARG A 63 1.74 -3.17 -0.12
N ILE A 64 1.13 -2.63 0.92
CA ILE A 64 -0.29 -2.78 1.24
C ILE A 64 -0.88 -1.41 1.56
N VAL A 65 -1.91 -1.03 0.81
CA VAL A 65 -2.63 0.24 0.96
C VAL A 65 -4.13 -0.05 1.04
N LEU A 66 -4.81 0.56 2.00
CA LEU A 66 -6.27 0.53 2.07
C LEU A 66 -6.81 1.81 1.45
N ALA A 67 -7.77 1.69 0.54
CA ALA A 67 -8.56 2.82 0.08
C ALA A 67 -9.80 2.96 0.97
N LEU A 68 -10.00 4.13 1.57
CA LEU A 68 -11.11 4.40 2.49
C LEU A 68 -12.06 5.44 1.91
N ASP A 69 -13.36 5.32 2.15
CA ASP A 69 -14.29 6.42 1.92
C ASP A 69 -14.26 7.40 3.09
N GLY A 70 -13.66 8.58 2.86
CA GLY A 70 -13.52 9.60 3.88
C GLY A 70 -12.24 9.45 4.68
N GLN A 71 -12.28 9.81 5.97
CA GLN A 71 -11.09 9.88 6.85
C GLN A 71 -11.21 9.00 8.10
N ALA A 72 -12.30 8.24 8.23
CA ALA A 72 -12.46 7.33 9.36
C ALA A 72 -11.62 6.07 9.11
N ILE A 73 -10.75 5.74 10.07
CA ILE A 73 -9.92 4.53 10.03
C ILE A 73 -10.67 3.42 10.76
N ASP A 74 -11.51 2.72 10.02
CA ASP A 74 -12.15 1.49 10.46
C ASP A 74 -12.48 0.63 9.23
N TRP A 75 -12.74 -0.65 9.48
CA TRP A 75 -13.03 -1.62 8.42
C TRP A 75 -14.33 -1.35 7.66
N ASP A 76 -15.29 -0.64 8.25
CA ASP A 76 -16.57 -0.32 7.60
C ASP A 76 -16.41 0.76 6.52
N HIS A 77 -15.33 1.55 6.57
CA HIS A 77 -15.01 2.57 5.58
C HIS A 77 -13.99 2.12 4.53
N VAL A 78 -13.42 0.92 4.62
CA VAL A 78 -12.48 0.40 3.61
C VAL A 78 -13.24 -0.02 2.35
N GLU A 79 -12.99 0.67 1.24
CA GLU A 79 -13.58 0.36 -0.07
C GLU A 79 -12.77 -0.67 -0.87
N ALA A 80 -11.45 -0.72 -0.66
CA ALA A 80 -10.56 -1.62 -1.38
C ALA A 80 -9.25 -1.87 -0.64
N ILE A 81 -8.63 -2.99 -0.96
CA ILE A 81 -7.28 -3.36 -0.52
C ILE A 81 -6.39 -3.43 -1.75
N LEU A 82 -5.28 -2.70 -1.73
CA LEU A 82 -4.30 -2.64 -2.82
C LEU A 82 -3.01 -3.30 -2.36
N VAL A 83 -2.61 -4.40 -2.99
CA VAL A 83 -1.46 -5.21 -2.54
C VAL A 83 -0.57 -5.60 -3.70
N ASP A 84 0.74 -5.61 -3.46
CA ASP A 84 1.69 -6.22 -4.39
C ASP A 84 1.33 -7.69 -4.69
N SER A 85 1.50 -8.09 -5.95
CA SER A 85 1.48 -9.52 -6.27
C SER A 85 2.72 -10.21 -5.69
N SER A 86 2.68 -11.54 -5.57
CA SER A 86 3.87 -12.32 -5.20
C SER A 86 5.07 -12.10 -6.13
N GLU A 87 4.82 -11.67 -7.37
CA GLU A 87 5.86 -11.43 -8.37
C GLU A 87 6.69 -10.17 -8.05
N ALA A 88 6.14 -9.23 -7.29
CA ALA A 88 6.83 -8.01 -6.88
C ALA A 88 7.76 -8.20 -5.68
N GLU A 89 7.62 -9.29 -4.91
CA GLU A 89 8.41 -9.55 -3.69
C GLU A 89 9.94 -9.51 -3.90
N PRO A 90 10.52 -10.02 -5.01
CA PRO A 90 11.95 -9.90 -5.26
C PRO A 90 12.43 -8.46 -5.48
N ALA A 91 11.60 -7.60 -6.07
CA ALA A 91 11.90 -6.17 -6.23
C ALA A 91 11.77 -5.45 -4.88
N ALA A 92 10.69 -5.71 -4.13
CA ALA A 92 10.51 -5.18 -2.78
C ALA A 92 11.65 -5.59 -1.83
N ARG A 93 12.14 -6.83 -1.93
CA ARG A 93 13.30 -7.31 -1.16
C ARG A 93 14.57 -6.55 -1.48
N ARG A 94 14.85 -6.26 -2.75
CA ARG A 94 16.02 -5.44 -3.10
C ARG A 94 15.91 -4.02 -2.55
N ALA A 95 14.73 -3.43 -2.60
CA ALA A 95 14.51 -2.11 -1.99
C ALA A 95 14.67 -2.14 -0.45
N TYR A 96 14.27 -3.24 0.19
CA TYR A 96 14.49 -3.47 1.62
C TYR A 96 15.97 -3.59 1.97
N GLU A 97 16.70 -4.43 1.23
CA GLU A 97 18.10 -4.81 1.45
C GLU A 97 19.10 -3.75 0.96
N ALA A 98 18.66 -2.76 0.18
CA ALA A 98 19.51 -1.69 -0.34
C ALA A 98 20.25 -0.95 0.80
N GLU A 99 21.59 -0.89 0.68
CA GLU A 99 22.47 -0.23 1.65
C GLU A 99 22.85 1.19 1.19
N THR A 100 22.64 1.48 -0.10
CA THR A 100 22.91 2.78 -0.71
C THR A 100 21.65 3.39 -1.32
N GLN A 101 21.68 4.71 -1.53
CA GLN A 101 20.57 5.41 -2.19
C GLN A 101 20.41 4.98 -3.66
N GLU A 102 21.52 4.76 -4.38
CA GLU A 102 21.49 4.31 -5.77
C GLU A 102 20.81 2.93 -5.93
N GLU A 103 21.16 1.98 -5.05
CA GLU A 103 20.50 0.67 -5.02
C GLU A 103 19.01 0.76 -4.67
N ALA A 104 18.66 1.66 -3.74
CA ALA A 104 17.27 1.86 -3.36
C ALA A 104 16.45 2.45 -4.51
N ASP A 105 16.98 3.46 -5.22
CA ASP A 105 16.31 4.11 -6.34
C ASP A 105 16.10 3.11 -7.50
N GLU A 106 17.12 2.32 -7.86
CA GLU A 106 16.98 1.29 -8.91
C GLU A 106 15.96 0.21 -8.55
N ALA A 107 15.98 -0.26 -7.30
CA ALA A 107 15.03 -1.27 -6.83
C ALA A 107 13.60 -0.74 -6.75
N LEU A 108 13.43 0.53 -6.39
CA LEU A 108 12.13 1.20 -6.39
C LEU A 108 11.59 1.38 -7.81
N ASP A 109 12.41 1.79 -8.76
CA ASP A 109 12.02 1.90 -10.17
C ASP A 109 11.49 0.56 -10.70
N GLU A 110 12.19 -0.55 -10.42
CA GLU A 110 11.72 -1.88 -10.80
C GLU A 110 10.43 -2.28 -10.06
N LEU A 111 10.34 -2.01 -8.76
CA LEU A 111 9.14 -2.33 -7.97
C LEU A 111 7.91 -1.57 -8.48
N LEU A 112 8.08 -0.33 -8.94
CA LEU A 112 6.99 0.50 -9.46
C LEU A 112 6.47 0.02 -10.82
N GLU A 113 7.19 -0.84 -11.55
CA GLU A 113 6.66 -1.52 -12.74
C GLU A 113 5.59 -2.56 -12.39
N PHE A 114 5.57 -3.05 -11.14
CA PHE A 114 4.54 -3.96 -10.67
C PHE A 114 3.33 -3.18 -10.15
N PRO A 115 2.15 -3.30 -10.81
CA PRO A 115 0.95 -2.67 -10.32
C PRO A 115 0.46 -3.35 -9.04
N LEU A 116 -0.12 -2.57 -8.14
CA LEU A 116 -0.88 -3.11 -7.02
C LEU A 116 -2.13 -3.82 -7.55
N LEU A 117 -2.35 -5.04 -7.07
CA LEU A 117 -3.59 -5.78 -7.30
C LEU A 117 -4.70 -5.20 -6.43
N TRP A 118 -5.91 -5.17 -6.99
CA TRP A 118 -7.10 -4.65 -6.32
C TRP A 118 -7.93 -5.83 -5.78
N TYR A 119 -8.24 -5.78 -4.48
CA TYR A 119 -9.07 -6.76 -3.79
C TYR A 119 -10.26 -6.09 -3.10
N ASP A 120 -11.39 -6.78 -3.08
CA ASP A 120 -12.55 -6.40 -2.28
C ASP A 120 -12.30 -6.69 -0.79
N ILE A 121 -12.94 -5.94 0.10
CA ILE A 121 -12.85 -6.16 1.55
C ILE A 121 -13.30 -7.57 1.97
N ALA A 122 -14.23 -8.19 1.23
CA ALA A 122 -14.67 -9.55 1.45
C ALA A 122 -13.53 -10.58 1.27
N GLU A 123 -12.50 -10.26 0.47
CA GLU A 123 -11.36 -11.13 0.19
C GLU A 123 -10.26 -11.02 1.25
N ARG A 124 -10.37 -10.08 2.21
CA ARG A 124 -9.37 -9.83 3.26
C ARG A 124 -8.94 -11.10 3.99
N SER A 125 -9.88 -11.97 4.35
CA SER A 125 -9.54 -13.19 5.10
C SER A 125 -8.69 -14.17 4.29
N ASP A 126 -8.88 -14.25 2.97
CA ASP A 126 -8.11 -15.14 2.12
C ASP A 126 -6.75 -14.52 1.80
N LEU A 127 -6.71 -13.20 1.59
CA LEU A 127 -5.48 -12.45 1.46
C LEU A 127 -4.58 -12.56 2.71
N CYS A 128 -5.15 -12.54 3.91
CA CYS A 128 -4.40 -12.78 5.16
C CYS A 128 -3.75 -14.16 5.21
N LYS A 129 -4.40 -15.19 4.66
CA LYS A 129 -3.82 -16.55 4.57
C LYS A 129 -2.70 -16.59 3.52
N GLU A 130 -2.90 -15.92 2.38
CA GLU A 130 -1.88 -15.80 1.33
C GLU A 130 -0.59 -15.15 1.88
N LEU A 131 -0.75 -14.08 2.66
CA LEU A 131 0.34 -13.35 3.29
C LEU A 131 0.96 -14.10 4.49
N GLY A 132 0.38 -15.22 4.93
CA GLY A 132 0.93 -16.05 6.01
C GLY A 132 0.88 -15.41 7.40
N VAL A 133 -0.06 -14.47 7.63
CA VAL A 133 -0.19 -13.70 8.87
C VAL A 133 -1.47 -14.01 9.67
N SER A 134 -2.24 -15.02 9.23
CA SER A 134 -3.47 -15.51 9.89
C SER A 134 -3.24 -16.67 10.86
#